data_AF-A0A7V5BR39-F1
#
_entry.id   AF-A0A7V5BR39-F1
#
_cell.length_a   1.000
_cell.length_b   1.000
_cell.length_c   1.000
_cell.angle_alpha   90.00
_cell.angle_beta   90.00
_cell.angle_gamma   90.00
#
_symmetry.space_group_name_H-M   'P 1'
#
loop_
_entity.id
_entity.type
_entity.pdbx_description
1 polymer ?
#
loop_
_entity_poly.entity_id
_entity_poly.type
_entity_poly.pdbx_seq_one_letter_code
_entity_poly.pdbx_strand_id
1 'polypeptide(L)'
;MSDPAPLPATKRRPPPIFWVIIILLVILLAIGIGSLAYYVRITYGPAPALWAKPWEMPEPERINAGLAVWSLAGTEPEKVYQFAMAGEELDTVAALALLTPRLSPAQRLGWLDVLAQRFRVVGRNEDARVFLRYTTDLAM
;
A
#
# COMPACT_ATOMS: atom_id res chain seq x y z
N MET A 1 -38.95 51.08 -47.96
CA MET A 1 -39.02 50.07 -46.87
C MET A 1 -37.63 50.00 -46.30
N SER A 2 -37.36 50.72 -45.22
CA SER A 2 -36.00 50.86 -44.67
C SER A 2 -35.83 49.88 -43.53
N ASP A 3 -34.85 48.98 -43.64
CA ASP A 3 -34.52 48.00 -42.62
C ASP A 3 -34.07 48.70 -41.32
N PRO A 4 -34.60 48.31 -40.15
CA PRO A 4 -34.14 48.87 -38.89
C PRO A 4 -32.73 48.37 -38.59
N ALA A 5 -31.83 49.31 -38.29
CA ALA A 5 -30.44 49.02 -37.94
C ALA A 5 -30.33 48.07 -36.73
N PRO A 6 -29.40 47.09 -36.74
CA PRO A 6 -29.24 46.15 -35.65
C PRO A 6 -28.77 46.87 -34.38
N LEU A 7 -29.44 46.56 -33.26
CA LEU A 7 -29.09 47.11 -31.95
C LEU A 7 -27.68 46.70 -31.53
N PRO A 8 -26.88 47.62 -30.95
CA PRO A 8 -25.54 47.29 -30.49
C PRO A 8 -25.59 46.28 -29.34
N ALA A 9 -24.96 45.13 -29.55
CA ALA A 9 -24.79 44.11 -28.52
C ALA A 9 -23.96 44.67 -27.35
N THR A 10 -24.62 44.98 -26.24
CA THR A 10 -23.96 45.44 -25.02
C THR A 10 -23.22 44.28 -24.37
N LYS A 11 -21.88 44.27 -24.49
CA LYS A 11 -21.00 43.34 -23.76
C LYS A 11 -21.16 43.57 -22.26
N ARG A 12 -21.98 42.75 -21.61
CA ARG A 12 -22.09 42.72 -20.14
C ARG A 12 -20.77 42.21 -19.57
N ARG A 13 -20.05 43.08 -18.86
CA ARG A 13 -18.86 42.66 -18.10
C ARG A 13 -19.33 41.78 -16.93
N PRO A 14 -18.69 40.62 -16.69
CA PRO A 14 -19.07 39.79 -15.56
C PRO A 14 -18.88 40.59 -14.25
N PRO A 15 -19.80 40.48 -13.29
CA PRO A 15 -19.66 41.16 -12.01
C PRO A 15 -18.38 40.67 -11.30
N PRO A 16 -17.72 41.49 -10.48
CA PRO A 16 -16.48 41.11 -9.79
C PRO A 16 -16.63 39.86 -8.93
N ILE A 17 -17.85 39.60 -8.42
CA ILE A 17 -18.21 38.40 -7.66
C ILE A 17 -18.00 37.11 -8.49
N PHE A 18 -18.24 37.15 -9.79
CA PHE A 18 -18.02 36.01 -10.69
C PHE A 18 -16.56 35.56 -10.68
N TRP A 19 -15.63 36.51 -10.69
CA TRP A 19 -14.20 36.22 -10.62
C TRP A 19 -13.79 35.66 -9.26
N VAL A 20 -14.34 36.18 -8.17
CA VAL A 20 -14.08 35.67 -6.81
C VAL A 20 -14.51 34.21 -6.68
N ILE A 21 -15.69 33.86 -7.20
CA ILE A 21 -16.20 32.47 -7.18
C ILE A 21 -15.30 31.55 -8.00
N ILE A 22 -14.85 31.99 -9.19
CA ILE A 22 -13.93 31.21 -10.01
C ILE A 22 -12.61 30.96 -9.28
N ILE A 23 -12.02 31.99 -8.66
CA ILE A 23 -10.76 31.86 -7.92
C ILE A 23 -10.92 30.87 -6.76
N LEU A 24 -12.01 30.98 -5.99
CA LEU A 24 -12.30 30.08 -4.90
C LEU A 24 -12.44 28.62 -5.37
N LEU A 25 -13.14 28.41 -6.49
CA LEU A 25 -13.32 27.08 -7.08
C LEU A 25 -11.98 26.48 -7.52
N VAL A 26 -11.10 27.27 -8.13
CA VAL A 26 -9.76 26.83 -8.52
C VAL A 26 -8.91 26.47 -7.30
N ILE A 27 -8.98 27.25 -6.22
CA ILE A 27 -8.27 26.96 -4.97
C ILE A 27 -8.77 25.64 -4.36
N LEU A 28 -10.08 25.45 -4.25
CA LEU A 28 -10.65 24.20 -3.74
C LEU A 28 -10.26 23.00 -4.61
N LEU A 29 -10.27 23.16 -5.93
CA LEU A 29 -9.84 22.12 -6.86
C LEU A 29 -8.36 21.77 -6.64
N ALA A 30 -7.50 22.78 -6.51
CA ALA A 30 -6.07 22.59 -6.28
C ALA A 30 -5.81 21.87 -4.94
N ILE A 31 -6.54 22.23 -3.88
CA ILE A 31 -6.46 21.55 -2.57
C ILE A 31 -6.92 20.11 -2.70
N GLY A 32 -8.03 19.85 -3.41
CA GLY A 32 -8.55 18.50 -3.65
C GLY A 32 -7.57 17.62 -4.41
N ILE A 33 -7.02 18.13 -5.52
CA ILE A 33 -6.00 17.43 -6.32
C ILE A 33 -4.74 17.21 -5.50
N GLY A 34 -4.29 18.21 -4.74
CA GLY A 34 -3.11 18.11 -3.88
C GLY A 34 -3.27 17.07 -2.78
N SER A 35 -4.41 17.07 -2.10
CA SER A 35 -4.76 16.07 -1.08
C SER A 35 -4.84 14.66 -1.65
N LEU A 36 -5.46 14.50 -2.82
CA LEU A 36 -5.55 13.20 -3.50
C LEU A 36 -4.16 12.71 -3.94
N ALA A 37 -3.35 13.57 -4.53
CA ALA A 37 -1.98 13.24 -4.94
C ALA A 37 -1.11 12.86 -3.72
N TYR A 38 -1.26 13.56 -2.60
CA TYR A 38 -0.59 13.25 -1.35
C TYR A 38 -1.03 11.90 -0.78
N TYR A 39 -2.34 11.64 -0.74
CA TYR A 39 -2.90 10.36 -0.32
C TYR A 39 -2.39 9.20 -1.19
N VAL A 40 -2.48 9.33 -2.52
CA VAL A 40 -1.99 8.32 -3.47
C VAL A 40 -0.50 8.08 -3.29
N ARG A 41 0.31 9.13 -3.08
CA ARG A 41 1.75 8.99 -2.86
C ARG A 41 2.07 8.18 -1.60
N ILE A 42 1.31 8.35 -0.53
CA ILE A 42 1.51 7.61 0.73
C ILE A 42 1.02 6.16 0.59
N THR A 43 -0.13 5.94 -0.05
CA THR A 43 -0.71 4.60 -0.20
C THR A 43 0.01 3.75 -1.24
N TYR A 44 0.42 4.36 -2.34
CA TYR A 44 1.03 3.73 -3.51
C TYR A 44 2.41 4.30 -3.78
N GLY A 45 3.27 4.39 -2.76
CA GLY A 45 4.67 4.82 -2.93
C GLY A 45 5.37 4.11 -4.11
N PRO A 46 6.58 4.51 -4.52
CA PRO A 46 7.25 3.91 -5.68
C PRO A 46 7.17 2.37 -5.62
N ALA A 47 6.84 1.74 -6.76
CA ALA A 47 6.77 0.28 -6.83
C ALA A 47 8.08 -0.27 -6.25
N PRO A 48 8.03 -1.28 -5.36
CA PRO A 48 9.25 -1.82 -4.78
C PRO A 48 10.17 -2.24 -5.92
N ALA A 49 11.45 -1.95 -5.77
CA ALA A 49 12.42 -2.17 -6.81
C ALA A 49 12.35 -3.63 -7.29
N LEU A 50 12.50 -3.86 -8.59
CA LEU A 50 12.40 -5.20 -9.21
C LEU A 50 13.38 -6.23 -8.60
N TRP A 51 14.40 -5.76 -7.88
CA TRP A 51 15.41 -6.55 -7.19
C TRP A 51 15.19 -6.65 -5.67
N ALA A 52 14.10 -6.08 -5.13
CA ALA A 52 13.82 -6.12 -3.70
C ALA A 52 13.66 -7.56 -3.24
N LYS A 53 14.60 -8.03 -2.43
CA LYS A 53 14.68 -9.41 -1.97
C LYS A 53 13.80 -9.57 -0.73
N PRO A 54 12.77 -10.44 -0.75
CA PRO A 54 11.88 -10.64 0.40
C PRO A 54 12.62 -11.04 1.67
N TRP A 55 13.76 -11.73 1.54
CA TRP A 55 14.60 -12.17 2.67
C TRP A 55 15.46 -11.07 3.29
N GLU A 56 15.53 -9.88 2.69
CA GLU A 56 16.22 -8.70 3.26
C GLU A 56 15.25 -7.79 4.04
N MET A 57 13.93 -8.06 4.00
CA MET A 57 12.91 -7.26 4.68
C MET A 57 12.76 -7.51 6.18
N PRO A 58 12.83 -8.77 6.67
CA PRO A 58 12.74 -9.02 8.11
C PRO A 58 13.94 -8.37 8.81
N GLU A 59 13.68 -7.41 9.69
CA GLU A 59 14.73 -6.79 10.50
C GLU A 59 15.25 -7.82 11.52
N PRO A 60 16.53 -8.21 11.50
CA PRO A 60 17.06 -9.27 12.37
C PRO A 60 16.83 -9.01 13.86
N GLU A 61 16.84 -7.74 14.26
CA GLU A 61 16.65 -7.26 15.63
C GLU A 61 15.21 -7.45 16.13
N ARG A 62 14.24 -7.57 15.21
CA ARG A 62 12.82 -7.81 15.51
C ARG A 62 12.42 -9.28 15.40
N ILE A 63 13.36 -10.16 15.06
CA ILE A 63 13.10 -11.59 14.98
C ILE A 63 13.20 -12.19 16.38
N ASN A 64 12.09 -12.74 16.85
CA ASN A 64 12.01 -13.47 18.09
C ASN A 64 12.71 -14.83 17.94
N ALA A 65 13.97 -14.88 18.40
CA ALA A 65 14.80 -16.07 18.35
C ALA A 65 14.16 -17.28 19.07
N GLY A 66 13.37 -17.05 20.13
CA GLY A 66 12.69 -18.12 20.85
C GLY A 66 11.71 -18.88 19.96
N LEU A 67 10.92 -18.17 19.17
CA LEU A 67 9.98 -18.76 18.22
C LEU A 67 10.69 -19.43 17.04
N ALA A 68 11.81 -18.87 16.59
CA ALA A 68 12.64 -19.52 15.57
C ALA A 68 13.21 -20.87 16.06
N VAL A 69 13.65 -20.92 17.32
CA VAL A 69 14.15 -22.16 17.94
C VAL A 69 13.03 -23.20 18.09
N TRP A 70 11.79 -22.81 18.35
CA TRP A 70 10.66 -23.76 18.40
C TRP A 70 10.45 -24.49 17.07
N SER A 71 10.60 -23.77 15.94
CA SER A 71 10.56 -24.40 14.62
C SER A 71 11.68 -25.44 14.44
N LEU A 72 12.89 -25.15 14.97
CA LEU A 72 14.02 -26.09 14.96
C LEU A 72 13.82 -27.28 15.89
N ALA A 73 13.14 -27.08 17.02
CA ALA A 73 12.80 -28.14 18.00
C ALA A 73 11.78 -29.15 17.46
N GLY A 74 11.29 -28.97 16.23
CA GLY A 74 10.40 -29.91 15.56
C GLY A 74 8.93 -29.66 15.80
N THR A 75 8.56 -28.54 16.42
CA THR A 75 7.17 -28.10 16.51
C THR A 75 6.59 -27.91 15.10
N GLU A 76 5.31 -28.24 14.94
CA GLU A 76 4.62 -28.04 13.67
C GLU A 76 4.71 -26.57 13.24
N PRO A 77 5.19 -26.28 12.01
CA PRO A 77 5.36 -24.92 11.53
C PRO A 77 4.08 -24.10 11.68
N GLU A 78 2.93 -24.67 11.35
CA GLU A 78 1.64 -23.98 11.43
C GLU A 78 1.35 -23.40 12.83
N LYS A 79 1.64 -24.14 13.90
CA LYS A 79 1.43 -23.67 15.27
C LYS A 79 2.39 -22.53 15.63
N VAL A 80 3.65 -22.63 15.20
CA VAL A 80 4.64 -21.57 15.43
C VAL A 80 4.21 -20.28 14.74
N TYR A 81 3.62 -20.37 13.53
CA TYR A 81 3.13 -19.21 12.79
C TYR A 81 1.90 -18.59 13.44
N GLN A 82 0.93 -19.41 13.82
CA GLN A 82 -0.26 -18.93 14.51
C GLN A 82 0.13 -18.19 15.80
N PHE A 83 1.09 -18.72 16.56
CA PHE A 83 1.58 -18.09 17.77
C PHE A 83 2.32 -16.77 17.48
N ALA A 84 3.24 -16.77 16.50
CA ALA A 84 3.97 -15.57 16.11
C ALA A 84 3.04 -14.47 15.56
N MET A 85 2.03 -14.85 14.77
CA MET A 85 1.01 -13.93 14.26
C MET A 85 0.12 -13.37 15.38
N ALA A 86 -0.23 -14.18 16.38
CA ALA A 86 -0.99 -13.73 17.54
C ALA A 86 -0.19 -12.78 18.43
N GLY A 87 1.14 -12.94 18.49
CA GLY A 87 2.06 -12.04 19.18
C GLY A 87 2.45 -10.79 18.39
N GLU A 88 1.88 -10.57 17.20
CA GLU A 88 2.27 -9.49 16.28
C GLU A 88 3.77 -9.48 15.89
N GLU A 89 4.43 -10.65 15.97
CA GLU A 89 5.84 -10.85 15.66
C GLU A 89 6.05 -10.98 14.14
N LEU A 90 5.64 -9.97 13.38
CA LEU A 90 5.52 -10.05 11.91
C LEU A 90 6.85 -10.35 11.20
N ASP A 91 7.97 -9.80 11.67
CA ASP A 91 9.30 -10.07 11.10
C ASP A 91 9.73 -11.52 11.37
N THR A 92 9.35 -12.08 12.52
CA THR A 92 9.54 -13.50 12.83
C THR A 92 8.72 -14.38 11.90
N VAL A 93 7.43 -14.04 11.70
CA VAL A 93 6.55 -14.75 10.75
C VAL A 93 7.12 -14.70 9.35
N ALA A 94 7.62 -13.54 8.92
CA ALA A 94 8.25 -13.35 7.62
C ALA A 94 9.49 -14.24 7.44
N ALA A 95 10.38 -14.25 8.43
CA ALA A 95 11.57 -15.09 8.42
C ALA A 95 11.21 -16.58 8.37
N LEU A 96 10.25 -17.02 9.19
CA LEU A 96 9.75 -18.38 9.15
C LEU A 96 9.18 -18.69 7.75
N ALA A 97 8.37 -17.79 7.16
CA ALA A 97 7.67 -17.99 5.87
C ALA A 97 8.64 -18.26 4.73
N LEU A 98 9.76 -17.54 4.76
CA LEU A 98 10.79 -17.63 3.73
C LEU A 98 11.72 -18.83 3.96
N LEU A 99 12.07 -19.12 5.21
CA LEU A 99 13.20 -20.00 5.53
C LEU A 99 12.80 -21.41 6.00
N THR A 100 11.56 -21.64 6.46
CA THR A 100 11.16 -22.97 6.97
C THR A 100 11.00 -23.97 5.81
N PRO A 101 11.83 -25.04 5.74
CA PRO A 101 11.79 -25.99 4.63
C PRO A 101 10.61 -26.96 4.71
N ARG A 102 10.00 -27.12 5.90
CA ARG A 102 8.91 -28.08 6.15
C ARG A 102 7.53 -27.60 5.69
N LEU A 103 7.41 -26.37 5.20
CA LEU A 103 6.16 -25.85 4.67
C LEU A 103 5.97 -26.27 3.21
N SER A 104 4.81 -26.84 2.90
CA SER A 104 4.42 -27.05 1.51
C SER A 104 4.33 -25.71 0.76
N PRO A 105 4.54 -25.69 -0.57
CA PRO A 105 4.42 -24.47 -1.37
C PRO A 105 3.07 -23.76 -1.19
N ALA A 106 1.97 -24.51 -1.13
CA ALA A 106 0.63 -23.95 -0.94
C ALA A 106 0.47 -23.29 0.44
N GLN A 107 0.95 -23.93 1.51
CA GLN A 107 0.90 -23.32 2.85
C GLN A 107 1.79 -22.09 2.93
N ARG A 108 2.98 -22.13 2.32
CA ARG A 108 3.90 -20.99 2.25
C ARG A 108 3.25 -19.79 1.58
N LEU A 109 2.61 -19.99 0.42
CA LEU A 109 1.87 -18.95 -0.29
C LEU A 109 0.74 -18.36 0.57
N GLY A 110 -0.05 -19.21 1.23
CA GLY A 110 -1.11 -18.77 2.12
C GLY A 110 -0.60 -17.92 3.28
N TRP A 111 0.49 -18.34 3.93
CA TRP A 111 1.09 -17.57 5.03
C TRP A 111 1.67 -16.23 4.57
N LEU A 112 2.34 -16.21 3.42
CA LEU A 112 2.89 -14.97 2.85
C LEU A 112 1.78 -13.98 2.45
N ASP A 113 0.65 -14.46 1.93
CA ASP A 113 -0.50 -13.60 1.60
C ASP A 113 -1.13 -13.01 2.88
N VAL A 114 -1.37 -13.84 3.89
CA VAL A 114 -1.89 -13.39 5.20
C VAL A 114 -0.94 -12.38 5.86
N LEU A 115 0.37 -12.64 5.81
CA LEU A 115 1.40 -11.75 6.33
C LEU A 115 1.39 -10.41 5.60
N ALA A 116 1.30 -10.41 4.27
CA ALA A 116 1.23 -9.19 3.49
C ALA A 116 -0.02 -8.35 3.82
N GLN A 117 -1.16 -9.01 4.03
CA GLN A 117 -2.38 -8.33 4.50
C GLN A 117 -2.16 -7.69 5.88
N ARG A 118 -1.47 -8.37 6.80
CA ARG A 118 -1.12 -7.78 8.11
C ARG A 118 -0.18 -6.59 8.00
N PHE A 119 0.85 -6.66 7.14
CA PHE A 119 1.73 -5.53 6.91
C PHE A 119 0.99 -4.27 6.44
N ARG A 120 -0.06 -4.42 5.61
CA ARG A 120 -0.93 -3.29 5.23
C ARG A 120 -1.68 -2.69 6.42
N VAL A 121 -2.20 -3.54 7.31
CA VAL A 121 -2.95 -3.09 8.49
C VAL A 121 -2.05 -2.29 9.45
N VAL A 122 -0.79 -2.70 9.62
CA VAL A 122 0.17 -1.99 10.48
C VAL A 122 0.92 -0.84 9.79
N GLY A 123 0.51 -0.47 8.56
CA GLY A 123 1.10 0.65 7.80
C GLY A 123 2.43 0.36 7.11
N ARG A 124 2.95 -0.88 7.17
CA ARG A 124 4.15 -1.35 6.45
C ARG A 124 3.81 -1.71 4.99
N ASN A 125 3.31 -0.71 4.25
CA ASN A 125 2.76 -0.91 2.90
C ASN A 125 3.82 -1.31 1.84
N GLU A 126 5.10 -1.03 2.07
CA GLU A 126 6.18 -1.45 1.18
C GLU A 126 6.46 -2.94 1.32
N ASP A 127 6.57 -3.43 2.55
CA ASP A 127 6.76 -4.85 2.85
C ASP A 127 5.59 -5.68 2.32
N ALA A 128 4.36 -5.22 2.57
CA ALA A 128 3.17 -5.85 2.02
C ALA A 128 3.23 -6.01 0.49
N ARG A 129 3.71 -4.99 -0.23
CA ARG A 129 3.79 -5.01 -1.69
C ARG A 129 4.85 -5.99 -2.19
N VAL A 130 5.99 -6.09 -1.52
CA VAL A 130 7.02 -7.07 -1.88
C VAL A 130 6.55 -8.49 -1.62
N PHE A 131 5.93 -8.75 -0.48
CA PHE A 131 5.40 -10.08 -0.18
C PHE A 131 4.26 -10.49 -1.12
N LEU A 132 3.32 -9.60 -1.45
CA LEU A 132 2.27 -9.86 -2.45
C LEU A 132 2.83 -10.14 -3.85
N ARG A 133 3.89 -9.43 -4.23
CA ARG A 133 4.53 -9.66 -5.52
C ARG A 133 5.21 -11.03 -5.54
N TYR A 134 5.96 -11.34 -4.48
CA TYR A 134 6.64 -12.61 -4.34
C TYR A 134 5.69 -13.81 -4.33
N THR A 135 4.52 -13.70 -3.69
CA THR A 135 3.49 -14.75 -3.75
C THR A 135 2.95 -14.93 -5.15
N THR A 136 2.76 -13.83 -5.90
CA THR A 136 2.33 -13.89 -7.30
C THR A 136 3.39 -14.58 -8.16
N ASP A 137 4.67 -14.24 -7.99
CA ASP A 137 5.79 -14.82 -8.74
C ASP A 137 5.98 -16.32 -8.43
N LEU A 138 5.69 -16.75 -7.19
CA LEU A 138 5.75 -18.16 -6.78
C LEU A 138 4.53 -18.99 -7.21
N ALA A 139 3.42 -18.34 -7.55
CA ALA A 139 2.17 -19.00 -7.95
C ALA A 139 2.06 -19.24 -9.47
N MET A 140 2.91 -18.59 -10.27
CA MET A 140 3.04 -18.77 -11.72
C MET A 140 3.98 -19.93 -12.07
#